data_AF-A0A834ZVN6-F1
#
_entry.id   AF-A0A834ZVN6-F1
#
_cell.length_a   1.000
_cell.length_b   1.000
_cell.length_c   1.000
_cell.angle_alpha   90.00
_cell.angle_beta   90.00
_cell.angle_gamma   90.00
#
_symmetry.space_group_name_H-M   'P 1'
#
loop_
_entity.id
_entity.type
_entity.pdbx_description
1 polymer ?
#
loop_
_entity_poly.entity_id
_entity_poly.type
_entity_poly.pdbx_seq_one_letter_code
_entity_poly.pdbx_strand_id
1 'polypeptide(L)'
;MEIYNISLPGGQVRVNTLIASKCYYKNGNPTDGCASTDTSRFFTISSKANKLTAIGCSTLAYLGGYNRHRVRTGCLSMCLDQQSVDQSGQCSGMGCCQTSIAPNLTSFNISFDNRYDNFNVLGSNPCSYAFVAEQDWFRFEASYLG
;
A
#
# COMPACT_ATOMS: atom_id res chain seq x y z
N MET A 1 -16.54 1.96 -3.83
CA MET A 1 -15.76 2.91 -4.64
C MET A 1 -16.62 4.13 -4.86
N GLU A 2 -16.07 5.29 -4.55
CA GLU A 2 -16.72 6.59 -4.74
C GLU A 2 -15.87 7.41 -5.70
N ILE A 3 -16.50 8.07 -6.66
CA ILE A 3 -15.82 8.96 -7.61
C ILE A 3 -15.75 10.35 -6.98
N TYR A 4 -14.55 10.90 -6.84
CA TYR A 4 -14.37 12.25 -6.30
C TYR A 4 -13.89 13.26 -7.35
N ASN A 5 -13.37 12.82 -8.49
CA ASN A 5 -12.98 13.70 -9.58
C ASN A 5 -13.02 13.01 -10.94
N ILE A 6 -13.43 13.77 -11.98
CA ILE A 6 -13.45 13.33 -13.37
C ILE A 6 -12.71 14.37 -14.22
N SER A 7 -11.69 13.94 -14.95
CA SER A 7 -10.95 14.76 -15.91
C SER A 7 -11.31 14.35 -17.33
N LEU A 8 -12.13 15.16 -17.99
CA LEU A 8 -12.55 14.92 -19.38
C LEU A 8 -11.38 14.99 -20.38
N PRO A 9 -10.47 15.98 -20.33
CA PRO A 9 -9.36 16.05 -21.29
C PRO A 9 -8.39 14.87 -21.17
N GLY A 10 -8.23 14.34 -19.96
CA GLY A 10 -7.33 13.22 -19.69
C GLY A 10 -7.99 11.84 -19.78
N GLY A 11 -9.32 11.77 -19.99
CA GLY A 11 -10.08 10.52 -19.95
C GLY A 11 -9.92 9.74 -18.65
N GLN A 12 -9.76 10.44 -17.53
CA GLN A 12 -9.38 9.86 -16.24
C GLN A 12 -10.44 10.11 -15.18
N VAL A 13 -10.63 9.12 -14.31
CA VAL A 13 -11.50 9.20 -13.14
C VAL A 13 -10.66 8.89 -11.92
N ARG A 14 -10.82 9.68 -10.87
CA ARG A 14 -10.19 9.44 -9.58
C ARG A 14 -11.24 8.91 -8.60
N VAL A 15 -10.87 7.85 -7.90
CA VAL A 15 -11.77 7.11 -7.00
C VAL A 15 -11.12 6.82 -5.67
N ASN A 16 -11.92 6.77 -4.61
CA ASN A 16 -11.48 6.27 -3.32
C ASN A 16 -11.48 4.74 -3.30
N THR A 17 -10.37 4.17 -2.84
CA THR A 17 -10.19 2.73 -2.66
C THR A 17 -9.93 2.40 -1.19
N LEU A 18 -10.08 1.13 -0.82
CA LEU A 18 -9.82 0.67 0.54
C LEU A 18 -8.33 0.60 0.83
N ILE A 19 -7.96 0.81 2.10
CA ILE A 19 -6.61 0.62 2.61
C ILE A 19 -6.54 -0.76 3.26
N ALA A 20 -5.56 -1.56 2.87
CA ALA A 20 -5.26 -2.82 3.53
C ALA A 20 -4.51 -2.52 4.83
N SER A 21 -4.81 -3.25 5.89
CA SER A 21 -4.14 -3.13 7.18
C SER A 21 -3.77 -4.50 7.73
N LYS A 22 -2.68 -4.54 8.47
CA LYS A 22 -2.23 -5.71 9.23
C LYS A 22 -1.81 -5.21 10.60
N CYS A 23 -2.66 -5.46 11.59
CA CYS A 23 -2.45 -4.97 12.95
C CYS A 23 -2.23 -6.14 13.90
N TYR A 24 -1.31 -5.98 14.84
CA TYR A 24 -1.10 -6.96 15.89
C TYR A 24 -1.58 -6.49 17.25
N TYR A 25 -2.52 -7.20 17.84
CA TYR A 25 -2.90 -6.95 19.22
C TYR A 25 -2.11 -7.87 20.17
N LYS A 26 -1.93 -7.44 21.42
CA LYS A 26 -1.26 -8.22 22.48
C LYS A 26 -1.85 -9.63 22.69
N ASN A 27 -3.06 -9.87 22.18
CA ASN A 27 -3.74 -11.17 22.22
C ASN A 27 -3.32 -12.12 21.09
N GLY A 28 -2.35 -11.73 20.24
CA GLY A 28 -1.69 -12.59 19.25
C GLY A 28 -2.44 -12.79 17.93
N ASN A 29 -3.72 -12.41 17.84
CA ASN A 29 -4.47 -12.53 16.59
C ASN A 29 -4.27 -11.27 15.72
N PRO A 30 -3.68 -11.40 14.52
CA PRO A 30 -3.68 -10.32 13.57
C PRO A 30 -5.10 -10.07 13.05
N THR A 31 -5.51 -8.81 12.99
CA THR A 31 -6.67 -8.41 12.19
C THR A 31 -6.16 -7.97 10.83
N ASP A 32 -6.26 -8.87 9.87
CA ASP A 32 -5.87 -8.62 8.49
C ASP A 32 -7.06 -8.03 7.72
N GLY A 33 -6.96 -6.76 7.37
CA GLY A 33 -7.82 -6.12 6.38
C GLY A 33 -7.18 -6.24 5.00
N CYS A 34 -7.74 -7.04 4.11
CA CYS A 34 -7.36 -7.01 2.68
C CYS A 34 -8.08 -5.88 1.95
N ALA A 35 -7.41 -5.24 1.01
CA ALA A 35 -8.02 -4.29 0.09
C ALA A 35 -8.05 -4.88 -1.31
N SER A 36 -9.20 -4.79 -1.98
CA SER A 36 -9.35 -5.20 -3.37
C SER A 36 -10.16 -4.18 -4.15
N THR A 37 -9.81 -4.03 -5.43
CA THR A 37 -10.48 -3.16 -6.38
C THR A 37 -10.68 -3.91 -7.68
N ASP A 38 -11.86 -3.74 -8.29
CA ASP A 38 -12.20 -4.24 -9.61
C ASP A 38 -12.83 -3.10 -10.42
N THR A 39 -12.15 -2.66 -11.47
CA THR A 39 -12.60 -1.57 -12.34
C THR A 39 -13.50 -2.04 -13.47
N SER A 40 -13.92 -3.31 -13.44
CA SER A 40 -14.64 -4.01 -14.50
C SER A 40 -13.86 -3.92 -15.83
N ARG A 41 -14.56 -4.02 -16.95
CA ARG A 41 -13.96 -3.91 -18.30
C ARG A 41 -13.88 -2.48 -18.82
N PHE A 42 -14.33 -1.50 -18.04
CA PHE A 42 -14.51 -0.12 -18.51
C PHE A 42 -13.29 0.77 -18.28
N PHE A 43 -12.53 0.50 -17.22
CA PHE A 43 -11.37 1.32 -16.86
C PHE A 43 -10.15 0.45 -16.59
N THR A 44 -8.97 1.04 -16.77
CA THR A 44 -7.70 0.49 -16.32
C THR A 44 -7.09 1.41 -15.28
N ILE A 45 -6.30 0.83 -14.39
CA ILE A 45 -5.58 1.58 -13.36
C ILE A 45 -4.29 2.12 -13.97
N SER A 46 -4.14 3.44 -13.93
CA SER A 46 -2.97 4.12 -14.50
C SER A 46 -1.72 3.81 -13.68
N SER A 47 -0.84 2.97 -14.21
CA SER A 47 0.46 2.66 -13.60
C SER A 47 1.46 3.82 -13.65
N LYS A 48 1.17 4.88 -14.41
CA LYS A 48 1.98 6.10 -14.45
C LYS A 48 1.63 7.05 -13.32
N ALA A 49 0.35 7.11 -12.93
CA ALA A 49 -0.13 7.98 -11.87
C ALA A 49 -0.05 7.29 -10.50
N ASN A 50 -0.26 5.97 -10.45
CA ASN A 50 -0.45 5.24 -9.20
C ASN A 50 0.73 4.33 -8.86
N LYS A 51 1.03 4.26 -7.56
CA LYS A 51 2.01 3.32 -6.98
C LYS A 51 1.37 2.51 -5.88
N LEU A 52 1.88 1.29 -5.67
CA LEU A 52 1.65 0.56 -4.44
C LEU A 52 2.50 1.21 -3.36
N THR A 53 1.87 1.61 -2.27
CA THR A 53 2.51 2.15 -1.08
C THR A 53 2.30 1.18 0.07
N ALA A 54 3.36 0.90 0.83
CA ALA A 54 3.31 0.14 2.08
C ALA A 54 3.96 0.97 3.19
N ILE A 55 3.30 1.03 4.34
CA ILE A 55 3.71 1.78 5.53
C ILE A 55 3.82 0.78 6.67
N GLY A 56 4.93 0.81 7.39
CA GLY A 56 5.19 -0.07 8.51
C GLY A 56 6.66 -0.49 8.58
N CYS A 57 7.08 -0.95 9.75
CA CYS A 57 8.40 -1.55 9.93
C CYS A 57 8.31 -3.07 9.85
N SER A 58 9.24 -3.67 9.11
CA SER A 58 9.20 -5.10 8.78
C SER A 58 7.91 -5.49 8.08
N THR A 59 7.55 -4.75 7.03
CA THR A 59 6.29 -4.88 6.30
C THR A 59 6.57 -5.27 4.87
N LEU A 60 6.00 -6.39 4.41
CA LEU A 60 6.00 -6.78 3.01
C LEU A 60 4.56 -6.86 2.50
N ALA A 61 4.17 -5.92 1.65
CA ALA A 61 2.88 -5.90 0.99
C ALA A 61 3.00 -6.43 -0.44
N TYR A 62 2.10 -7.32 -0.84
CA TYR A 62 1.93 -7.79 -2.20
C TYR A 62 0.70 -7.15 -2.83
N LEU A 63 0.86 -6.71 -4.08
CA LEU A 63 -0.25 -6.43 -4.98
C LEU A 63 -0.32 -7.54 -6.02
N GLY A 64 -1.38 -8.34 -5.96
CA GLY A 64 -1.77 -9.27 -7.01
C GLY A 64 -2.82 -8.61 -7.92
N GLY A 65 -2.77 -8.84 -9.22
CA GLY A 65 -3.74 -8.25 -10.13
C GLY A 65 -3.84 -8.96 -11.47
N TYR A 66 -4.66 -8.41 -12.36
CA TYR A 66 -4.91 -8.96 -13.68
C TYR A 66 -4.88 -7.91 -14.79
N ASN A 67 -4.09 -8.17 -15.83
CA ASN A 67 -3.97 -7.35 -17.05
C ASN A 67 -3.87 -8.22 -18.32
N ARG A 68 -4.79 -9.17 -18.50
CA ARG A 68 -4.73 -10.32 -19.45
C ARG A 68 -3.80 -11.45 -19.00
N HIS A 69 -2.89 -11.16 -18.08
CA HIS A 69 -2.10 -12.15 -17.34
C HIS A 69 -2.22 -11.89 -15.85
N ARG A 70 -1.97 -12.92 -15.04
CA ARG A 70 -1.79 -12.74 -13.60
C ARG A 70 -0.48 -12.01 -13.38
N VAL A 71 -0.54 -10.91 -12.62
CA VAL A 71 0.62 -10.10 -12.28
C VAL A 71 0.74 -9.98 -10.77
N ARG A 72 1.97 -9.84 -10.30
CA ARG A 72 2.26 -9.66 -8.89
C ARG A 72 3.46 -8.73 -8.74
N THR A 73 3.36 -7.80 -7.80
CA THR A 73 4.48 -6.95 -7.36
C THR A 73 4.49 -6.89 -5.83
N GLY A 74 5.60 -6.44 -5.26
CA GLY A 74 5.78 -6.36 -3.81
C GLY A 74 6.47 -5.07 -3.38
N CYS A 75 6.13 -4.59 -2.19
CA CYS A 75 6.77 -3.46 -1.54
C CYS A 75 7.26 -3.88 -0.15
N LEU A 76 8.57 -3.82 0.06
CA LEU A 76 9.21 -4.16 1.33
C LEU A 76 9.65 -2.89 2.05
N SER A 77 9.26 -2.76 3.32
CA SER A 77 9.81 -1.77 4.22
C SER A 77 10.39 -2.41 5.47
N MET A 78 11.61 -2.01 5.84
CA MET A 78 12.37 -2.58 6.95
C MET A 78 12.93 -1.47 7.83
N CYS A 79 12.85 -1.69 9.15
CA CYS A 79 13.47 -0.84 10.16
C CYS A 79 14.11 -1.75 11.21
N LEU A 80 15.26 -1.36 11.74
CA LEU A 80 15.90 -2.06 12.85
C LEU A 80 15.29 -1.66 14.19
N ASP A 81 14.91 -0.39 14.31
CA ASP A 81 14.26 0.25 15.44
C ASP A 81 13.51 1.52 14.99
N GLN A 82 12.83 2.21 15.91
CA GLN A 82 12.11 3.45 15.61
C GLN A 82 13.04 4.60 15.16
N GLN A 83 14.31 4.59 15.55
CA GLN A 83 15.30 5.62 15.16
C GLN A 83 15.78 5.43 13.72
N SER A 84 15.71 4.19 13.20
CA SER A 84 16.04 3.85 11.82
C SER A 84 14.95 4.22 10.80
N VAL A 85 13.78 4.70 11.24
CA VAL A 85 12.71 5.18 10.37
C VAL A 85 13.15 6.45 9.63
N ASP A 86 12.83 6.54 8.34
CA ASP A 86 13.13 7.72 7.55
C ASP A 86 12.32 8.95 8.00
N GLN A 87 13.02 9.95 8.53
CA GLN A 87 12.43 11.21 8.99
C GLN A 87 12.29 12.26 7.87
N SER A 88 12.87 12.02 6.69
CA SER A 88 12.77 12.96 5.56
C SER A 88 11.39 12.96 4.90
N GLY A 89 10.57 11.95 5.23
CA GLY A 89 9.28 11.70 4.59
C GLY A 89 9.40 11.09 3.19
N GLN A 90 10.61 10.68 2.78
CA GLN A 90 10.81 9.88 1.59
C GLN A 90 10.43 8.43 1.88
N CYS A 91 9.91 7.73 0.87
CA CYS A 91 9.66 6.29 0.96
C CYS A 91 10.93 5.52 0.55
N SER A 92 11.96 5.62 1.37
CA SER A 92 13.30 5.05 1.15
C SER A 92 13.39 3.54 1.41
N GLY A 93 12.30 2.91 1.84
CA GLY A 93 12.28 1.53 2.33
C GLY A 93 12.35 1.46 3.86
N MET A 94 12.62 2.56 4.57
CA MET A 94 12.65 2.61 6.04
C MET A 94 11.37 3.24 6.59
N GLY A 95 10.40 2.40 6.95
CA GLY A 95 9.07 2.81 7.41
C GLY A 95 8.04 3.06 6.30
N CYS A 96 8.49 3.40 5.09
CA CYS A 96 7.65 3.47 3.90
C CYS A 96 8.34 2.87 2.67
N CYS A 97 7.58 2.15 1.85
CA CYS A 97 7.97 1.69 0.52
C CYS A 97 6.94 2.16 -0.51
N GLN A 98 7.42 2.60 -1.68
CA GLN A 98 6.59 2.82 -2.86
C GLN A 98 7.17 2.06 -4.06
N THR A 99 6.32 1.34 -4.78
CA THR A 99 6.73 0.58 -5.98
C THR A 99 5.74 0.76 -7.12
N SER A 100 6.25 0.65 -8.35
CA SER A 100 5.45 0.69 -9.56
C SER A 100 4.49 -0.50 -9.64
N ILE A 101 3.30 -0.26 -10.16
CA ILE A 101 2.32 -1.31 -10.46
C ILE A 101 2.38 -1.71 -11.93
N ALA A 102 1.89 -2.90 -12.24
CA ALA A 102 1.82 -3.37 -13.62
C ALA A 102 0.87 -2.47 -14.46
N PRO A 103 1.17 -2.22 -15.74
CA PRO A 103 0.30 -1.44 -16.60
C PRO A 103 -1.00 -2.20 -16.91
N ASN A 104 -2.06 -1.44 -17.21
CA ASN A 104 -3.36 -1.97 -17.67
C ASN A 104 -4.04 -2.94 -16.70
N LEU A 105 -3.80 -2.78 -15.40
CA LEU A 105 -4.53 -3.51 -14.37
C LEU A 105 -6.02 -3.16 -14.42
N THR A 106 -6.85 -4.20 -14.39
CA THR A 106 -8.33 -4.08 -14.30
C THR A 106 -8.84 -4.47 -12.92
N SER A 107 -8.06 -5.23 -12.17
CA SER A 107 -8.34 -5.54 -10.79
C SER A 107 -7.05 -5.78 -10.04
N PHE A 108 -7.09 -5.55 -8.73
CA PHE A 108 -6.02 -5.93 -7.82
C PHE A 108 -6.56 -6.31 -6.44
N ASN A 109 -5.75 -7.08 -5.73
CA ASN A 109 -5.87 -7.30 -4.30
C ASN A 109 -4.52 -7.01 -3.64
N ILE A 110 -4.59 -6.46 -2.42
CA ILE A 110 -3.44 -6.22 -1.57
C ILE A 110 -3.50 -7.22 -0.42
N SER A 111 -2.35 -7.81 -0.11
CA SER A 111 -2.15 -8.74 0.99
C SER A 111 -0.78 -8.52 1.60
N PHE A 112 -0.55 -9.00 2.81
CA PHE A 112 0.75 -8.90 3.48
C PHE A 112 1.39 -10.29 3.58
N ASP A 113 2.72 -10.32 3.65
CA ASP A 113 3.45 -11.54 4.01
C ASP A 113 3.41 -11.72 5.53
N ASN A 114 2.98 -12.90 6.00
CA ASN A 114 2.86 -13.22 7.43
C ASN A 114 4.19 -13.66 8.08
N ARG A 115 5.29 -13.65 7.32
CA ARG A 115 6.64 -13.92 7.85
C ARG A 115 7.40 -12.64 8.18
N TYR A 116 6.91 -11.50 7.70
CA TYR A 116 7.47 -10.18 7.95
C TYR A 116 6.66 -9.52 9.07
N ASP A 117 7.05 -9.88 10.29
CA ASP A 117 6.32 -9.61 11.53
C ASP A 117 7.36 -9.22 12.57
N ASN A 118 7.46 -7.94 12.93
CA ASN A 118 8.41 -7.50 13.96
C ASN A 118 7.75 -6.65 15.03
N PHE A 119 7.15 -7.34 16.00
CA PHE A 119 6.57 -6.77 17.22
C PHE A 119 7.58 -5.96 18.04
N ASN A 120 8.88 -6.30 17.99
CA ASN A 120 9.88 -5.69 18.86
C ASN A 120 10.23 -4.25 18.44
N VAL A 121 9.91 -3.85 17.21
CA VAL A 121 10.16 -2.50 16.67
C VAL A 121 8.94 -1.59 16.84
N LEU A 122 7.75 -2.16 16.84
CA LEU A 122 6.48 -1.44 16.85
C LEU A 122 6.03 -1.22 18.30
N GLY A 123 6.47 -0.13 18.92
CA GLY A 123 6.04 0.27 20.26
C GLY A 123 4.52 0.42 20.39
N SER A 124 4.00 1.63 20.15
CA SER A 124 2.58 1.99 20.43
C SER A 124 1.62 1.75 19.28
N ASN A 125 2.10 1.63 18.03
CA ASN A 125 1.28 1.39 16.84
C ASN A 125 1.69 0.09 16.15
N PRO A 126 0.94 -1.02 16.32
CA PRO A 126 1.32 -2.33 15.79
C PRO A 126 0.82 -2.56 14.36
N CYS A 127 0.36 -1.52 13.65
CA CYS A 127 -0.30 -1.66 12.36
C CYS A 127 0.62 -1.31 11.19
N SER A 128 0.65 -2.21 10.22
CA SER A 128 1.11 -1.95 8.86
C SER A 128 -0.05 -1.61 7.95
N TYR A 129 0.17 -0.76 6.95
CA TYR A 129 -0.83 -0.35 5.98
C TYR A 129 -0.32 -0.51 4.55
N ALA A 130 -1.21 -0.78 3.60
CA ALA A 130 -0.86 -0.82 2.20
C ALA A 130 -2.03 -0.42 1.31
N PHE A 131 -1.75 0.35 0.26
CA PHE A 131 -2.77 0.90 -0.63
C PHE A 131 -2.18 1.28 -1.98
N VAL A 132 -3.04 1.46 -2.98
CA VAL A 132 -2.68 2.06 -4.27
C VAL A 132 -3.18 3.50 -4.27
N ALA A 133 -2.26 4.44 -4.45
CA ALA A 133 -2.58 5.86 -4.51
C ALA A 133 -1.78 6.57 -5.60
N GLU A 134 -2.26 7.75 -5.98
CA GLU A 134 -1.54 8.65 -6.86
C GLU A 134 -0.22 9.06 -6.20
N GLN A 135 0.87 9.00 -6.95
CA GLN A 135 2.23 9.18 -6.42
C GLN A 135 2.45 10.54 -5.73
N ASP A 136 1.73 11.58 -6.17
CA ASP A 136 1.85 12.94 -5.66
C ASP A 136 0.81 13.26 -4.57
N TRP A 137 -0.11 12.33 -4.28
CA TRP A 137 -1.15 12.51 -3.28
C TRP A 137 -0.70 12.10 -1.87
N PHE A 138 0.19 11.11 -1.78
CA PHE A 138 0.65 10.59 -0.51
C PHE A 138 2.09 10.98 -0.22
N ARG A 139 2.31 11.58 0.96
CA ARG A 139 3.62 11.83 1.53
C ARG A 139 3.74 11.09 2.86
N PHE A 140 4.86 10.39 3.04
CA PHE A 140 5.10 9.66 4.28
C PHE A 140 5.48 10.62 5.40
N GLU A 141 4.97 10.33 6.60
CA GLU A 141 5.40 10.94 7.85
C GLU A 141 5.70 9.84 8.86
N ALA A 142 6.83 9.95 9.56
CA ALA A 142 7.23 8.98 10.58
C ALA A 142 6.19 8.81 11.70
N SER A 143 5.40 9.86 11.97
CA SER A 143 4.28 9.86 12.92
C SER A 143 3.21 8.79 12.60
N TYR A 144 3.12 8.32 11.35
CA TYR A 144 2.22 7.24 10.97
C TYR A 144 2.60 5.89 11.61
N LEU A 145 3.84 5.76 12.09
CA LEU A 145 4.37 4.56 12.74
C LEU A 145 4.32 4.62 14.27
N GLY A 146 3.91 5.76 14.86
CA GLY A 146 3.80 5.96 16.32
C GLY A 146 4.74 7.03 16.86
#